data_AF-A0ABC8EH12-F1
#
_entry.id   AF-A0ABC8EH12-F1
#
_cell.length_a   1.000
_cell.length_b   1.000
_cell.length_c   1.000
_cell.angle_alpha   90.00
_cell.angle_beta   90.00
_cell.angle_gamma   90.00
#
_symmetry.space_group_name_H-M   'P 1'
#
loop_
_entity.id
_entity.type
_entity.pdbx_description
1 polymer ?
#
loop_
_entity_poly.entity_id
_entity_poly.type
_entity_poly.pdbx_seq_one_letter_code
_entity_poly.pdbx_strand_id
1 'polypeptide(L)'
;MNKQVCNEETIICEQKEKIYNLSIVMFWGAIWGVMEATVGYALHMLPFRVPTGSIFFPIGYYFMQKSYKETKDLKSMFHTAAVAASIKLINLFIPGTPLSKVINPTACILLEGLSVTLVFKLLKHREKAMKFIHTIIMSLSWRVGYYIVCFAITIPF
;
A
#
# COMPACT_ATOMS: atom_id res chain seq x y z
N MET A 1 -25.17 -35.18 12.70
CA MET A 1 -25.95 -33.94 12.58
C MET A 1 -25.23 -32.72 13.17
N ASN A 2 -24.90 -32.66 14.47
CA ASN A 2 -24.22 -31.48 15.08
C ASN A 2 -22.90 -31.05 14.43
N LYS A 3 -22.09 -32.00 13.93
CA LYS A 3 -20.78 -31.71 13.34
C LYS A 3 -20.87 -31.04 11.96
N GLN A 4 -21.94 -31.31 11.20
CA GLN A 4 -22.15 -30.69 9.89
C GLN A 4 -22.67 -29.25 10.04
N VAL A 5 -23.63 -29.02 10.94
CA VAL A 5 -24.15 -27.68 11.24
C VAL A 5 -23.05 -26.76 11.77
N CYS A 6 -22.22 -27.24 12.72
CA CYS A 6 -21.09 -26.48 13.24
C CYS A 6 -20.03 -26.16 12.16
N ASN A 7 -19.80 -27.07 11.22
CA ASN A 7 -18.87 -26.84 10.10
C ASN A 7 -19.42 -25.79 9.12
N GLU A 8 -20.73 -25.81 8.83
CA GLU A 8 -21.39 -24.87 7.94
C GLU A 8 -21.41 -23.44 8.53
N GLU A 9 -21.73 -23.30 9.82
CA GLU A 9 -21.68 -22.01 10.53
C GLU A 9 -20.26 -21.41 10.56
N THR A 10 -19.23 -22.25 10.70
CA THR A 10 -17.82 -21.81 10.69
C THR A 10 -17.42 -21.26 9.32
N ILE A 11 -17.81 -21.95 8.24
CA ILE A 11 -17.53 -21.52 6.86
C ILE A 11 -18.20 -20.17 6.56
N ILE A 12 -19.46 -20.02 6.96
CA ILE A 12 -20.22 -18.76 6.75
C ILE A 12 -19.56 -17.61 7.50
N CYS A 13 -19.14 -17.82 8.76
CA CYS A 13 -18.44 -16.80 9.54
C CYS A 13 -17.11 -16.39 8.89
N GLU A 14 -16.29 -17.35 8.46
CA GLU A 14 -15.01 -17.08 7.80
C GLU A 14 -15.20 -16.32 6.47
N GLN A 15 -16.21 -16.69 5.69
CA GLN A 15 -16.53 -16.01 4.44
C GLN A 15 -17.00 -14.58 4.67
N LYS A 16 -17.85 -14.35 5.69
CA LYS A 16 -18.31 -13.00 6.06
C LYS A 16 -17.15 -12.12 6.50
N GLU A 17 -16.22 -12.67 7.29
CA GLU A 17 -14.99 -11.98 7.69
C GLU A 17 -14.12 -11.61 6.49
N LYS A 18 -13.92 -12.54 5.55
CA LYS A 18 -13.15 -12.27 4.31
C LYS A 18 -13.78 -11.15 3.47
N ILE A 19 -15.10 -11.18 3.27
CA ILE A 19 -15.82 -10.14 2.50
C ILE A 19 -15.72 -8.78 3.20
N TYR A 20 -15.83 -8.77 4.53
CA TYR A 20 -15.66 -7.57 5.33
C TYR A 20 -14.25 -6.99 5.18
N ASN A 21 -13.21 -7.81 5.33
CA ASN A 21 -11.82 -7.40 5.18
C ASN A 21 -11.52 -6.88 3.77
N LEU A 22 -12.06 -7.55 2.74
CA LEU A 22 -11.93 -7.10 1.35
C LEU A 22 -12.57 -5.73 1.14
N SER A 23 -13.76 -5.50 1.71
CA SER A 23 -14.47 -4.23 1.60
C SER A 23 -13.67 -3.08 2.22
N ILE A 24 -13.05 -3.30 3.39
CA ILE A 24 -12.19 -2.31 4.05
C ILE A 24 -10.96 -1.99 3.20
N VAL A 25 -10.30 -3.03 2.68
CA VAL A 25 -9.12 -2.89 1.82
C VAL A 25 -9.46 -2.09 0.56
N MET A 26 -10.58 -2.41 -0.09
CA MET A 26 -11.04 -1.68 -1.27
C MET A 26 -11.38 -0.23 -0.93
N PHE A 27 -12.06 0.03 0.19
CA PHE A 27 -12.47 1.36 0.61
C PHE A 27 -11.26 2.28 0.87
N TRP A 28 -10.35 1.86 1.75
CA TRP A 28 -9.17 2.67 2.08
C TRP A 28 -8.17 2.76 0.93
N GLY A 29 -8.01 1.67 0.17
CA GLY A 29 -7.17 1.63 -1.02
C GLY A 29 -7.70 2.54 -2.12
N ALA A 30 -9.02 2.63 -2.28
CA ALA A 30 -9.65 3.51 -3.24
C ALA A 30 -9.46 4.98 -2.90
N ILE A 31 -9.69 5.37 -1.64
CA ILE A 31 -9.49 6.75 -1.18
C ILE A 31 -8.03 7.17 -1.41
N TRP A 32 -7.08 6.32 -1.02
CA TRP A 32 -5.66 6.61 -1.24
C TRP A 32 -5.32 6.69 -2.74
N GLY A 33 -5.78 5.72 -3.53
CA GLY A 33 -5.51 5.68 -4.98
C GLY A 33 -6.03 6.91 -5.72
N VAL A 34 -7.26 7.36 -5.41
CA VAL A 34 -7.85 8.57 -5.98
C VAL A 34 -7.07 9.82 -5.54
N MET A 35 -6.67 9.90 -4.28
CA MET A 35 -5.86 11.01 -3.77
C MET A 35 -4.50 11.08 -4.49
N GLU A 36 -3.82 9.95 -4.67
CA GLU A 36 -2.55 9.88 -5.37
C GLU A 36 -2.70 10.19 -6.87
N ALA A 37 -3.77 9.72 -7.49
CA ALA A 37 -4.07 9.98 -8.91
C ALA A 37 -4.37 11.46 -9.17
N THR A 38 -4.99 12.16 -8.21
CA THR A 38 -5.36 13.59 -8.33
C THR A 38 -4.25 14.51 -7.86
N VAL A 39 -3.91 14.45 -6.56
CA VAL A 39 -2.93 15.34 -5.93
C VAL A 39 -1.52 15.02 -6.44
N GLY A 40 -1.18 13.74 -6.61
CA GLY A 40 0.13 13.34 -7.15
C GLY A 40 0.30 13.78 -8.60
N TYR A 41 -0.76 13.75 -9.41
CA TYR A 41 -0.72 14.28 -10.78
C TYR A 41 -0.56 15.80 -10.80
N ALA A 42 -1.32 16.53 -9.97
CA ALA A 42 -1.19 17.98 -9.84
C ALA A 42 0.23 18.40 -9.39
N LEU A 43 0.83 17.68 -8.43
CA LEU A 43 2.20 17.95 -7.98
C LEU A 43 3.24 17.69 -9.06
N HIS A 44 3.00 16.75 -9.98
CA HIS A 44 3.89 16.48 -11.13
C HIS A 44 3.73 17.48 -12.28
N MET A 45 2.74 18.37 -12.22
CA MET A 45 2.57 19.50 -13.14
C MET A 45 3.32 20.75 -12.69
N LEU A 46 3.75 20.82 -11.42
CA LEU A 46 4.51 21.96 -10.92
C LEU A 46 5.91 22.01 -11.56
N PRO A 47 6.44 23.22 -11.83
CA PRO A 47 7.75 23.40 -12.48
C PRO A 47 8.94 23.02 -11.57
N PHE A 48 8.71 22.75 -10.29
CA PHE A 48 9.74 22.40 -9.33
C PHE A 48 9.72 20.90 -9.01
N ARG A 49 10.90 20.30 -8.88
CA ARG A 49 11.07 18.89 -8.45
C ARG A 49 10.74 18.74 -6.96
N VAL A 50 9.45 18.56 -6.65
CA VAL A 50 8.99 18.22 -5.30
C VAL A 50 9.26 16.73 -5.04
N PRO A 51 9.84 16.34 -3.89
CA PRO A 51 10.03 14.93 -3.53
C PRO A 51 8.67 14.31 -3.13
N THR A 52 7.80 14.07 -4.11
CA THR A 52 6.40 13.66 -3.90
C THR A 52 6.28 12.42 -3.02
N GLY A 53 7.14 11.42 -3.20
CA GLY A 53 7.12 10.21 -2.36
C GLY A 53 7.36 10.48 -0.87
N SER A 54 8.09 11.53 -0.50
CA SER A 54 8.27 11.88 0.92
C SER A 54 7.02 12.47 1.56
N ILE A 55 6.20 13.16 0.76
CA ILE A 55 4.95 13.80 1.21
C ILE A 55 3.82 12.77 1.26
N PHE A 56 3.76 11.88 0.27
CA PHE A 56 2.70 10.87 0.19
C PHE A 56 2.94 9.66 1.08
N PHE A 57 4.18 9.34 1.46
CA PHE A 57 4.44 8.21 2.35
C PHE A 57 3.67 8.28 3.69
N PRO A 58 3.66 9.40 4.46
CA PRO A 58 2.83 9.51 5.67
C PRO A 58 1.34 9.32 5.42
N ILE A 59 0.85 9.79 4.27
CA ILE A 59 -0.54 9.66 3.85
C ILE A 59 -0.87 8.20 3.53
N GLY A 60 -0.03 7.53 2.74
CA GLY A 60 -0.16 6.10 2.44
C GLY A 60 -0.09 5.25 3.69
N TYR A 61 0.86 5.55 4.59
CA TYR A 61 0.96 4.92 5.90
C TYR A 61 -0.32 5.07 6.72
N TYR A 62 -0.94 6.24 6.74
CA TYR A 62 -2.21 6.46 7.43
C TYR A 62 -3.30 5.51 6.91
N PHE A 63 -3.45 5.39 5.58
CA PHE A 63 -4.45 4.51 4.98
C PHE A 63 -4.19 3.02 5.25
N MET A 64 -2.94 2.58 5.16
CA MET A 64 -2.54 1.22 5.53
C MET A 64 -2.78 0.93 7.01
N GLN A 65 -2.49 1.89 7.89
CA GLN A 65 -2.72 1.72 9.31
C GLN A 65 -4.21 1.68 9.65
N LYS A 66 -5.05 2.42 8.93
CA LYS A 66 -6.51 2.38 9.07
C LYS A 66 -7.07 1.01 8.66
N SER A 67 -6.68 0.50 7.51
CA SER A 67 -7.11 -0.84 7.07
C SER A 67 -6.65 -1.92 8.04
N TYR A 68 -5.42 -1.85 8.55
CA TYR A 68 -4.93 -2.77 9.57
C TYR A 68 -5.72 -2.71 10.87
N LYS A 69 -6.05 -1.51 11.37
CA LYS A 69 -6.79 -1.36 12.63
C LYS A 69 -8.19 -1.96 12.55
N GLU A 70 -8.82 -1.89 11.38
CA GLU A 70 -10.18 -2.39 11.17
C GLU A 70 -10.22 -3.89 10.89
N THR A 71 -9.29 -4.43 10.09
CA THR A 71 -9.24 -5.87 9.77
C THR A 71 -8.45 -6.70 10.77
N LYS A 72 -7.54 -6.08 11.53
CA LYS A 72 -6.51 -6.72 12.37
C LYS A 72 -5.56 -7.69 11.63
N ASP A 73 -5.64 -7.72 10.30
CA ASP A 73 -4.82 -8.56 9.43
C ASP A 73 -3.70 -7.73 8.80
N LEU A 74 -2.44 -8.18 8.93
CA LEU A 74 -1.29 -7.50 8.34
C LEU A 74 -1.34 -7.50 6.81
N LYS A 75 -1.95 -8.52 6.18
CA LYS A 75 -2.06 -8.57 4.71
C LYS A 75 -2.91 -7.43 4.16
N SER A 76 -3.85 -6.89 4.96
CA SER A 76 -4.71 -5.78 4.52
C SER A 76 -3.89 -4.53 4.19
N MET A 77 -2.79 -4.28 4.89
CA MET A 77 -1.89 -3.15 4.62
C MET A 77 -1.34 -3.20 3.19
N PHE A 78 -0.73 -4.34 2.82
CA PHE A 78 -0.20 -4.53 1.48
C PHE A 78 -1.28 -4.52 0.42
N HIS A 79 -2.42 -5.17 0.66
CA HIS A 79 -3.53 -5.15 -0.31
C HIS A 79 -4.12 -3.75 -0.50
N THR A 80 -4.15 -2.92 0.56
CA THR A 80 -4.57 -1.51 0.46
C THR A 80 -3.66 -0.74 -0.48
N ALA A 81 -2.34 -0.92 -0.36
CA ALA A 81 -1.36 -0.35 -1.28
C ALA A 81 -1.51 -0.88 -2.71
N ALA A 82 -1.78 -2.18 -2.87
CA ALA A 82 -2.00 -2.77 -4.19
C ALA A 82 -3.24 -2.19 -4.89
N VAL A 83 -4.33 -1.96 -4.17
CA VAL A 83 -5.54 -1.28 -4.70
C VAL A 83 -5.21 0.15 -5.11
N ALA A 84 -4.52 0.92 -4.27
CA ALA A 84 -4.12 2.29 -4.58
C ALA A 84 -3.20 2.34 -5.83
N ALA A 85 -2.22 1.44 -5.92
CA ALA A 85 -1.33 1.30 -7.07
C ALA A 85 -2.10 0.94 -8.35
N SER A 86 -3.11 0.07 -8.25
CA SER A 86 -3.96 -0.32 -9.38
C SER A 86 -4.74 0.87 -9.92
N ILE A 87 -5.28 1.71 -9.03
CA ILE A 87 -5.98 2.95 -9.43
C ILE A 87 -5.01 3.93 -10.08
N LYS A 88 -3.79 4.08 -9.52
CA LYS A 88 -2.75 4.94 -10.11
C LYS A 88 -2.38 4.51 -11.53
N LEU A 89 -2.35 3.19 -11.81
CA LEU A 89 -2.08 2.66 -13.15
C LEU A 89 -3.15 3.02 -14.18
N ILE A 90 -4.39 3.31 -13.77
CA ILE A 90 -5.44 3.77 -14.71
C ILE A 90 -5.00 5.04 -15.43
N ASN A 91 -4.13 5.87 -14.82
CA ASN A 91 -3.58 7.06 -15.47
C ASN A 91 -2.75 6.76 -16.72
N LEU A 92 -2.29 5.52 -16.95
CA LEU A 92 -1.63 5.12 -18.20
C LEU A 92 -2.54 5.23 -19.41
N PHE A 93 -3.87 5.13 -19.21
CA PHE A 93 -4.85 5.26 -20.28
C PHE A 93 -5.20 6.73 -20.60
N ILE A 94 -4.62 7.70 -19.86
CA ILE A 94 -4.80 9.12 -20.15
C ILE A 94 -3.81 9.53 -21.23
N PRO A 95 -4.29 9.95 -22.43
CA PRO A 95 -3.41 10.34 -23.53
C PRO A 95 -2.54 11.54 -23.14
N GLY A 96 -1.26 11.49 -23.51
CA GLY A 96 -0.29 12.55 -23.24
C GLY A 96 0.41 12.46 -21.87
N THR A 97 0.12 11.46 -21.05
CA THR A 97 0.87 11.24 -19.79
C THR A 97 2.16 10.45 -20.02
N PRO A 98 3.33 10.91 -19.56
CA PRO A 98 4.56 10.14 -19.65
C PRO A 98 4.47 8.87 -18.79
N LEU A 99 4.85 7.71 -19.34
CA LEU A 99 4.83 6.42 -18.62
C LEU A 99 5.62 6.48 -17.30
N SER A 100 6.75 7.20 -17.28
CA SER A 100 7.58 7.36 -16.08
C SER A 100 6.86 8.08 -14.94
N LYS A 101 5.91 8.99 -15.23
CA LYS A 101 5.11 9.71 -14.23
C LYS A 101 4.00 8.84 -13.62
N VAL A 102 3.72 7.67 -14.19
CA VAL A 102 2.74 6.72 -13.66
C VAL A 102 3.43 5.50 -13.04
N ILE A 103 4.39 4.89 -13.75
CA ILE A 103 5.09 3.69 -13.28
C ILE A 103 5.92 3.97 -12.02
N ASN A 104 6.64 5.10 -11.95
CA ASN A 104 7.46 5.40 -10.79
C ASN A 104 6.63 5.53 -9.50
N PRO A 105 5.56 6.36 -9.45
CA PRO A 105 4.68 6.40 -8.28
C PRO A 105 4.04 5.05 -7.95
N THR A 106 3.58 4.29 -8.95
CA THR A 106 2.99 2.96 -8.72
C THR A 106 3.98 2.01 -8.05
N ALA A 107 5.22 1.96 -8.52
CA ALA A 107 6.28 1.15 -7.91
C ALA A 107 6.58 1.60 -6.48
N CYS A 108 6.64 2.92 -6.23
CA CYS A 108 6.81 3.46 -4.88
C CYS A 108 5.68 3.02 -3.94
N ILE A 109 4.41 3.15 -4.34
CA ILE A 109 3.24 2.74 -3.53
C ILE A 109 3.35 1.25 -3.12
N LEU A 110 3.70 0.38 -4.07
CA LEU A 110 3.85 -1.06 -3.80
C LEU A 110 5.00 -1.34 -2.82
N LEU A 111 6.13 -0.64 -2.99
CA LEU A 111 7.29 -0.78 -2.11
C LEU A 111 7.03 -0.20 -0.71
N GLU A 112 6.29 0.89 -0.61
CA GLU A 112 5.82 1.45 0.67
C GLU A 112 4.94 0.43 1.38
N GLY A 113 3.96 -0.14 0.66
CA GLY A 113 3.09 -1.20 1.16
C GLY A 113 3.87 -2.40 1.67
N LEU A 114 4.83 -2.87 0.88
CA LEU A 114 5.67 -4.01 1.25
C LEU A 114 6.54 -3.69 2.47
N SER A 115 7.20 -2.53 2.48
CA SER A 115 8.09 -2.10 3.56
C SER A 115 7.33 -1.97 4.88
N VAL A 116 6.20 -1.26 4.89
CA VAL A 116 5.36 -1.09 6.09
C VAL A 116 4.87 -2.44 6.60
N THR A 117 4.37 -3.30 5.70
CA THR A 117 3.86 -4.63 6.08
C THR A 117 4.97 -5.50 6.67
N LEU A 118 6.16 -5.51 6.07
CA LEU A 118 7.30 -6.28 6.56
C LEU A 118 7.78 -5.78 7.93
N VAL A 119 7.92 -4.47 8.10
CA VAL A 119 8.33 -3.90 9.38
C VAL A 119 7.27 -4.20 10.46
N PHE A 120 5.98 -4.03 10.17
CA PHE A 120 4.91 -4.40 11.11
C PHE A 120 4.92 -5.89 11.46
N LYS A 121 5.17 -6.77 10.48
CA LYS A 121 5.28 -8.21 10.70
C LYS A 121 6.44 -8.56 11.63
N LEU A 122 7.61 -7.95 11.42
CA LEU A 122 8.79 -8.16 12.26
C LEU A 122 8.59 -7.60 13.67
N LEU A 123 7.89 -6.48 13.81
CA LEU A 123 7.69 -5.80 15.09
C LEU A 123 6.58 -6.38 15.94
N LYS A 124 5.47 -6.85 15.34
CA LYS A 124 4.42 -7.58 16.09
C LYS A 124 5.00 -8.80 16.82
N HIS A 125 6.10 -9.35 16.32
CA HIS A 125 6.83 -10.45 16.94
C HIS A 125 7.78 -10.02 18.07
N ARG A 126 8.20 -8.74 18.13
CA ARG A 126 9.28 -8.25 19.00
C ARG A 126 8.83 -7.24 20.06
N GLU A 127 7.94 -6.29 19.73
CA GLU A 127 7.59 -5.17 20.62
C GLU A 127 6.07 -4.89 20.68
N LYS A 128 5.60 -4.40 21.84
CA LYS A 128 4.19 -4.01 22.06
C LYS A 128 3.82 -2.65 21.46
N ALA A 129 4.78 -1.79 21.14
CA ALA A 129 4.51 -0.40 20.73
C ALA A 129 5.43 0.08 19.59
N MET A 130 4.87 0.87 18.68
CA MET A 130 5.59 1.44 17.54
C MET A 130 6.39 2.68 17.97
N LYS A 131 7.70 2.53 18.19
CA LYS A 131 8.63 3.65 18.41
C LYS A 131 8.88 4.46 17.14
N PHE A 132 9.27 5.73 17.29
CA PHE A 132 9.60 6.65 16.19
C PHE A 132 10.65 6.09 15.21
N ILE A 133 11.64 5.36 15.74
CA ILE A 133 12.71 4.74 14.93
C ILE A 133 12.18 3.77 13.87
N HIS A 134 11.07 3.09 14.12
CA HIS A 134 10.46 2.16 13.17
C HIS A 134 9.90 2.90 11.95
N THR A 135 9.37 4.11 12.15
CA THR A 135 8.88 4.95 11.06
C THR A 135 10.03 5.40 10.15
N ILE A 136 11.20 5.69 10.74
CA ILE A 136 12.41 6.01 9.99
C ILE A 136 12.86 4.78 9.18
N ILE A 137 12.88 3.60 9.80
CA ILE A 137 13.26 2.34 9.12
C ILE A 137 12.33 2.06 7.94
N MET A 138 11.01 2.18 8.12
CA MET A 138 10.06 2.04 7.01
C MET A 138 10.33 3.05 5.90
N SER A 139 10.50 4.33 6.26
CA SER A 139 10.75 5.39 5.29
C SER A 139 12.04 5.20 4.50
N LEU A 140 13.09 4.64 5.10
CA LEU A 140 14.34 4.36 4.40
C LEU A 140 14.25 3.07 3.58
N SER A 141 13.58 2.05 4.11
CA SER A 141 13.48 0.73 3.50
C SER A 141 12.80 0.77 2.13
N TRP A 142 11.69 1.48 1.97
CA TRP A 142 11.04 1.56 0.65
C TRP A 142 11.88 2.34 -0.37
N ARG A 143 12.62 3.38 0.07
CA ARG A 143 13.52 4.16 -0.80
C ARG A 143 14.69 3.33 -1.30
N VAL A 144 15.34 2.60 -0.38
CA VAL A 144 16.41 1.66 -0.72
C VAL A 144 15.88 0.59 -1.68
N GLY A 145 14.71 0.02 -1.38
CA GLY A 145 14.04 -0.93 -2.27
C GLY A 145 13.80 -0.37 -3.67
N TYR A 146 13.34 0.88 -3.76
CA TYR A 146 13.10 1.56 -5.04
C TYR A 146 14.39 1.73 -5.85
N TYR A 147 15.46 2.21 -5.23
CA TYR A 147 16.75 2.36 -5.91
C TYR A 147 17.36 1.02 -6.33
N ILE A 148 17.18 -0.05 -5.54
CA ILE A 148 17.60 -1.41 -5.93
C ILE A 148 16.81 -1.86 -7.17
N VAL A 149 15.50 -1.67 -7.20
CA VAL A 149 14.65 -2.01 -8.36
C VAL A 149 15.10 -1.22 -9.60
N CYS A 150 15.32 0.09 -9.46
CA CYS A 150 15.84 0.90 -10.57
C CYS A 150 17.20 0.38 -11.05
N PHE A 151 18.14 0.12 -10.14
CA PHE A 151 19.46 -0.40 -10.49
C PHE A 151 19.38 -1.75 -11.22
N ALA A 152 18.54 -2.67 -10.74
CA ALA A 152 18.33 -3.98 -11.37
C ALA A 152 17.73 -3.87 -12.78
N ILE A 153 16.83 -2.92 -13.02
CA ILE A 153 16.23 -2.68 -14.35
C ILE A 153 17.21 -1.99 -15.31
N THR A 154 18.14 -1.18 -14.80
CA THR A 154 19.09 -0.41 -15.62
C THR A 154 20.34 -1.21 -16.03
N ILE A 155 20.59 -2.38 -15.42
CA ILE A 155 21.65 -3.30 -15.87
C ILE A 155 21.06 -4.16 -17.00
N PRO A 156 21.50 -3.96 -18.27
CA PRO A 156 21.19 -4.93 -19.30
C PRO A 156 22.01 -6.19 -19.00
N PHE A 157 21.36 -7.35 -18.97
CA PHE A 157 22.02 -8.65 -19.02
C PHE A 157 22.60 -8.90 -20.41
#